data_AF-A0A7S0J478-F1
#
_entry.id   AF-A0A7S0J478-F1
#
_cell.length_a   1.000
_cell.length_b   1.000
_cell.length_c   1.000
_cell.angle_alpha   90.00
_cell.angle_beta   90.00
_cell.angle_gamma   90.00
#
_symmetry.space_group_name_H-M   'P 1'
#
loop_
_entity.id
_entity.type
_entity.pdbx_description
1 polymer ?
#
loop_
_entity_poly.entity_id
_entity_poly.type
_entity_poly.pdbx_seq_one_letter_code
_entity_poly.pdbx_strand_id
1 'polypeptide(L)'
;EYIRKQVEDGRPSIIKCVQSGCNATVPFELCSELLGTKSPVLAKLQQALAEAKIKNKVYCPNRRCSAPMEAPCEEDEFYPHAVCPSCSQELCAKCGVKWHHDLSCKQFAELPAHLRGDEDVALLRMAHEEQLRRCPQCS
;
A
#
# COMPACT_ATOMS: atom_id res chain seq x y z
N GLU A 1 -8.63 -13.83 24.98
CA GLU A 1 -7.50 -12.91 25.30
C GLU A 1 -6.24 -13.11 24.46
N TYR A 2 -5.57 -14.29 24.48
CA TYR A 2 -4.28 -14.46 23.77
C TYR A 2 -4.31 -14.09 22.27
N ILE A 3 -5.24 -14.67 21.48
CA ILE A 3 -5.33 -14.40 20.04
C ILE A 3 -5.61 -12.92 19.76
N ARG A 4 -6.47 -12.29 20.58
CA ARG A 4 -6.78 -10.86 20.48
C ARG A 4 -5.53 -10.02 20.69
N LYS A 5 -4.78 -10.28 21.76
CA LYS A 5 -3.53 -9.57 22.06
C LYS A 5 -2.50 -9.74 20.94
N GLN A 6 -2.35 -10.96 20.40
CA GLN A 6 -1.45 -11.19 19.25
C GLN A 6 -1.84 -10.36 18.02
N VAL A 7 -3.15 -10.25 17.72
CA VAL A 7 -3.68 -9.47 16.58
C VAL A 7 -3.69 -7.95 16.85
N GLU A 8 -3.57 -7.52 18.10
CA GLU A 8 -3.49 -6.11 18.48
C GLU A 8 -2.04 -5.61 18.58
N ASP A 9 -1.13 -6.44 19.07
CA ASP A 9 0.32 -6.15 19.18
C ASP A 9 1.01 -6.06 17.79
N GLY A 10 0.30 -6.40 16.69
CA GLY A 10 0.78 -6.28 15.32
C GLY A 10 -0.21 -6.83 14.28
N ARG A 11 0.23 -7.07 13.03
CA ARG A 11 -0.54 -7.85 12.03
C ARG A 11 0.07 -9.26 11.92
N PRO A 12 -0.17 -10.17 12.87
CA PRO A 12 0.37 -11.52 12.78
C PRO A 12 -0.29 -12.23 11.60
N SER A 13 0.52 -12.63 10.63
CA SER A 13 0.10 -13.55 9.58
C SER A 13 0.07 -15.01 10.07
N ILE A 14 0.54 -15.27 11.29
CA ILE A 14 0.60 -16.61 11.90
C ILE A 14 0.32 -16.46 13.39
N ILE A 15 -0.64 -17.23 13.91
CA ILE A 15 -0.88 -17.36 15.35
C ILE A 15 -0.14 -18.61 15.84
N LYS A 16 0.75 -18.47 16.83
CA LYS A 16 1.45 -19.61 17.43
C LYS A 16 0.69 -20.19 18.61
N CYS A 17 0.91 -21.47 18.88
CA CYS A 17 0.45 -22.14 20.09
C CYS A 17 0.88 -21.36 21.34
N VAL A 18 -0.02 -21.25 22.32
CA VAL A 18 0.24 -20.55 23.59
C VAL A 18 1.21 -21.32 24.49
N GLN A 19 1.36 -22.63 24.26
CA GLN A 19 2.20 -23.49 25.07
C GLN A 19 3.69 -23.17 24.85
N SER A 20 4.40 -22.90 25.95
CA SER A 20 5.85 -22.64 25.90
C SER A 20 6.59 -23.84 25.28
N GLY A 21 7.51 -23.57 24.35
CA GLY A 21 8.26 -24.58 23.61
C GLY A 21 7.50 -25.25 22.46
N CYS A 22 6.20 -24.95 22.27
CA CYS A 22 5.44 -25.44 21.14
C CYS A 22 5.58 -24.51 19.93
N ASN A 23 6.02 -25.05 18.79
CA ASN A 23 6.15 -24.30 17.53
C ASN A 23 4.96 -24.47 16.59
N ALA A 24 3.90 -25.15 17.03
CA ALA A 24 2.70 -25.33 16.22
C ALA A 24 2.00 -23.99 15.95
N THR A 25 1.40 -23.90 14.76
CA THR A 25 0.52 -22.78 14.39
C THR A 25 -0.91 -23.13 14.72
N VAL A 26 -1.69 -22.14 15.16
CA VAL A 26 -3.12 -22.26 15.40
C VAL A 26 -3.83 -22.10 14.05
N PRO A 27 -4.61 -23.10 13.59
CA PRO A 27 -5.37 -22.99 12.35
C PRO A 27 -6.38 -21.84 12.40
N PHE A 28 -6.72 -21.31 11.23
CA PHE A 28 -7.69 -20.20 11.14
C PHE A 28 -9.09 -20.64 11.59
N GLU A 29 -9.46 -21.89 11.32
CA GLU A 29 -10.72 -22.51 11.70
C GLU A 29 -10.91 -22.48 13.22
N LEU A 30 -9.86 -22.87 13.95
CA LEU A 30 -9.86 -22.83 15.41
C LEU A 30 -9.90 -21.39 15.94
N CYS A 31 -9.22 -20.45 15.28
CA CYS A 31 -9.34 -19.03 15.62
C CYS A 31 -10.78 -18.52 15.42
N SER A 32 -11.46 -18.95 14.35
CA SER A 32 -12.85 -18.59 14.04
C SER A 32 -13.83 -19.15 15.06
N GLU A 33 -13.65 -20.40 15.48
CA GLU A 33 -14.46 -21.02 16.54
C GLU A 33 -14.29 -20.31 17.89
N LEU A 34 -13.05 -20.00 18.27
CA LEU A 34 -12.75 -19.36 19.57
C LEU A 34 -13.17 -17.89 19.63
N LEU A 35 -13.07 -17.15 18.52
CA LEU A 35 -13.41 -15.72 18.47
C LEU A 35 -14.87 -15.47 18.10
N GLY A 36 -15.51 -16.41 17.41
CA GLY A 36 -16.82 -16.24 16.79
C GLY A 36 -16.72 -15.54 15.42
N THR A 37 -17.60 -15.94 14.50
CA THR A 37 -17.59 -15.51 13.09
C THR A 37 -17.81 -14.01 12.87
N LYS A 38 -18.41 -13.31 13.84
CA LYS A 38 -18.67 -11.86 13.78
C LYS A 38 -17.59 -11.02 14.49
N SER A 39 -16.50 -11.64 14.93
CA SER A 39 -15.46 -10.93 15.68
C SER A 39 -14.64 -9.99 14.78
N PRO A 40 -14.47 -8.71 15.15
CA PRO A 40 -13.60 -7.80 14.41
C PRO A 40 -12.13 -8.23 14.45
N VAL A 41 -11.73 -8.99 15.47
CA VAL A 41 -10.38 -9.57 15.58
C VAL A 41 -10.17 -10.63 14.49
N LEU A 42 -11.19 -11.45 14.22
CA LEU A 42 -11.13 -12.47 13.17
C LEU A 42 -11.01 -11.83 11.79
N ALA A 43 -11.76 -10.76 11.53
CA ALA A 43 -11.67 -10.00 10.28
C ALA A 43 -10.25 -9.42 10.06
N LYS A 44 -9.63 -8.87 11.13
CA LYS A 44 -8.23 -8.38 11.08
C LYS A 44 -7.24 -9.51 10.80
N LEU A 45 -7.39 -10.67 11.44
CA LEU A 45 -6.53 -11.83 11.21
C LEU A 45 -6.67 -12.33 9.77
N GLN A 46 -7.89 -12.43 9.26
CA GLN A 46 -8.17 -12.81 7.87
C GLN A 46 -7.52 -11.83 6.89
N GLN A 47 -7.61 -10.53 7.15
CA GLN A 47 -6.94 -9.51 6.34
C GLN A 47 -5.41 -9.67 6.39
N ALA A 48 -4.82 -9.87 7.57
CA ALA A 48 -3.37 -10.07 7.72
C ALA A 48 -2.88 -11.33 6.98
N LEU A 49 -3.66 -12.42 7.03
CA LEU A 49 -3.39 -13.66 6.29
C LEU A 49 -3.46 -13.46 4.77
N ALA A 50 -4.44 -12.70 4.28
CA ALA A 50 -4.56 -12.37 2.86
C ALA A 50 -3.39 -11.48 2.40
N GLU A 51 -3.06 -10.43 3.17
CA GLU A 51 -1.96 -9.52 2.89
C GLU A 51 -0.59 -10.23 2.86
N ALA A 52 -0.37 -11.23 3.71
CA ALA A 52 0.88 -11.99 3.76
C ALA A 52 1.14 -12.87 2.53
N LYS A 53 0.12 -13.11 1.70
CA LYS A 53 0.27 -13.86 0.44
C LYS A 53 0.72 -12.98 -0.73
N ILE A 54 0.65 -11.66 -0.59
CA ILE A 54 1.05 -10.70 -1.61
C ILE A 54 2.58 -10.60 -1.61
N LYS A 55 3.24 -10.96 -2.73
CA LYS A 55 4.71 -10.95 -2.83
C LYS A 55 5.24 -9.54 -2.99
N ASN A 56 4.82 -8.86 -4.05
CA ASN A 56 5.26 -7.52 -4.41
C ASN A 56 4.26 -6.50 -3.88
N LYS A 57 4.13 -6.40 -2.56
CA LYS A 57 3.06 -5.61 -1.94
C LYS A 57 3.29 -4.12 -2.09
N VAL A 58 2.28 -3.42 -2.64
CA VAL A 58 2.16 -1.97 -2.64
C VAL A 58 0.84 -1.55 -2.00
N TYR A 59 0.80 -0.38 -1.39
CA TYR A 59 -0.42 0.19 -0.80
C TYR A 59 -0.98 1.30 -1.68
N CYS A 60 -2.30 1.33 -1.81
CA CYS A 60 -2.97 2.43 -2.50
C CYS A 60 -2.63 3.78 -1.83
N PRO A 61 -2.15 4.79 -2.58
CA PRO A 61 -1.76 6.08 -2.02
C PRO A 61 -2.97 6.94 -1.60
N ASN A 62 -4.18 6.57 -2.01
CA ASN A 62 -5.40 7.21 -1.52
C ASN A 62 -5.61 6.87 -0.03
N ARG A 63 -5.44 7.86 0.85
CA ARG A 63 -5.55 7.72 2.31
C ARG A 63 -6.90 7.19 2.81
N ARG A 64 -7.98 7.36 2.04
CA ARG A 64 -9.29 6.80 2.39
C ARG A 64 -9.43 5.33 2.00
N CYS A 65 -8.61 4.87 1.05
CA CYS A 65 -8.60 3.49 0.58
C CYS A 65 -7.50 2.69 1.29
N SER A 66 -6.24 3.07 1.08
CA SER A 66 -5.05 2.41 1.61
C SER A 66 -5.05 0.88 1.47
N ALA A 67 -5.79 0.37 0.47
CA ALA A 67 -5.89 -1.05 0.23
C ALA A 67 -4.53 -1.62 -0.21
N PRO A 68 -4.12 -2.78 0.33
CA PRO A 68 -2.96 -3.51 -0.15
C PRO A 68 -3.28 -4.15 -1.51
N MET A 69 -2.30 -4.17 -2.41
CA MET A 69 -2.41 -4.84 -3.70
C MET A 69 -1.05 -5.39 -4.13
N GLU A 70 -1.07 -6.34 -5.06
CA GLU A 70 0.14 -6.84 -5.71
C GLU A 70 0.56 -5.84 -6.80
N ALA A 71 1.81 -5.40 -6.74
CA ALA A 71 2.42 -4.58 -7.77
C ALA A 71 2.70 -5.43 -9.02
N PRO A 72 2.55 -4.85 -10.22
CA PRO A 72 3.01 -5.50 -11.45
C PRO A 72 4.51 -5.79 -11.37
N CYS A 73 4.93 -6.86 -12.05
CA CYS A 73 6.35 -7.21 -12.17
C CYS A 73 7.10 -6.15 -12.96
N GLU A 74 8.42 -6.04 -12.79
CA GLU A 74 9.22 -5.05 -13.55
C GLU A 74 9.25 -5.35 -15.06
N GLU A 75 9.00 -6.60 -15.43
CA GLU A 75 8.90 -7.07 -16.82
C GLU A 75 7.51 -6.83 -17.44
N ASP A 76 6.54 -6.33 -16.66
CA ASP A 76 5.20 -6.02 -17.16
C ASP A 76 5.26 -4.78 -18.09
N GLU A 77 4.53 -4.82 -19.20
CA GLU A 77 4.48 -3.74 -20.19
C GLU A 77 4.05 -2.40 -19.56
N PHE A 78 3.18 -2.46 -18.55
CA PHE A 78 2.65 -1.26 -17.92
C PHE A 78 3.46 -0.83 -16.69
N TYR A 79 4.51 -1.57 -16.29
CA TYR A 79 5.31 -1.16 -15.14
C TYR A 79 6.00 0.21 -15.36
N PRO A 80 5.99 1.13 -14.37
CA PRO A 80 5.52 0.98 -12.99
C PRO A 80 4.08 1.44 -12.75
N HIS A 81 3.28 1.68 -13.79
CA HIS A 81 1.87 2.05 -13.65
C HIS A 81 1.05 0.90 -13.07
N ALA A 82 0.14 1.23 -12.16
CA ALA A 82 -0.86 0.30 -11.66
C ALA A 82 -2.15 1.03 -11.32
N VAL A 83 -3.26 0.29 -11.28
CA VAL A 83 -4.58 0.79 -10.90
C VAL A 83 -5.08 0.05 -9.68
N CYS A 84 -5.47 0.77 -8.64
CA CYS A 84 -6.02 0.17 -7.44
C CYS A 84 -7.37 -0.50 -7.74
N PRO A 85 -7.53 -1.82 -7.52
CA PRO A 85 -8.79 -2.51 -7.82
C PRO A 85 -9.94 -2.10 -6.89
N SER A 86 -9.65 -1.51 -5.73
CA SER A 86 -10.66 -1.14 -4.73
C SER A 86 -11.26 0.25 -4.95
N CYS A 87 -10.53 1.18 -5.59
CA CYS A 87 -10.98 2.57 -5.75
C CYS A 87 -10.60 3.21 -7.09
N SER A 88 -10.04 2.44 -8.01
CA SER A 88 -9.58 2.87 -9.34
C SER A 88 -8.52 3.97 -9.34
N GLN A 89 -7.91 4.29 -8.19
CA GLN A 89 -6.80 5.22 -8.11
C GLN A 89 -5.59 4.68 -8.88
N GLU A 90 -5.11 5.45 -9.85
CA GLU A 90 -3.84 5.20 -10.52
C GLU A 90 -2.66 5.53 -9.60
N LEU A 91 -1.64 4.68 -9.59
CA LEU A 91 -0.45 4.80 -8.77
C LEU A 91 0.81 4.38 -9.53
N CYS A 92 1.95 4.88 -9.06
CA CYS A 92 3.25 4.35 -9.46
C CYS A 92 3.68 3.29 -8.44
N ALA A 93 3.70 2.02 -8.86
CA ALA A 93 4.06 0.89 -8.00
C ALA A 93 5.51 0.97 -7.49
N LYS A 94 6.40 1.60 -8.27
CA LYS A 94 7.81 1.82 -7.88
C LYS A 94 7.97 2.91 -6.83
N CYS A 95 7.24 4.01 -6.97
CA CYS A 95 7.35 5.17 -6.06
C CYS A 95 6.40 5.08 -4.86
N GLY A 96 5.35 4.26 -4.92
CA GLY A 96 4.32 4.14 -3.87
C GLY A 96 3.45 5.39 -3.71
N VAL A 97 3.36 6.23 -4.76
CA VAL A 97 2.59 7.48 -4.77
C VAL A 97 1.51 7.42 -5.85
N LYS A 98 0.60 8.41 -5.85
CA LYS A 98 -0.33 8.62 -6.95
C LYS A 98 0.44 8.77 -8.26
N TRP A 99 -0.16 8.30 -9.35
CA TRP A 99 0.51 8.31 -10.64
C TRP A 99 0.93 9.75 -11.02
N HIS A 100 2.21 9.91 -11.35
CA HIS A 100 2.84 11.21 -11.61
C HIS A 100 2.94 11.46 -13.12
N HIS A 101 1.81 11.31 -13.83
CA HIS A 101 1.63 11.47 -15.29
C HIS A 101 2.72 12.33 -15.98
N ASP A 102 3.28 11.82 -17.09
CA ASP A 102 4.29 12.47 -17.93
C ASP A 102 5.66 12.75 -17.28
N LEU A 103 5.79 12.58 -15.96
CA LEU A 103 7.08 12.56 -15.28
C LEU A 103 7.57 11.12 -15.15
N SER A 104 8.85 10.91 -15.48
CA SER A 104 9.56 9.71 -15.03
C SER A 104 9.67 9.70 -13.50
N CYS A 105 9.83 8.50 -12.92
CA CYS A 105 10.08 8.36 -11.48
C CYS A 105 11.26 9.22 -11.00
N LYS A 106 12.28 9.40 -11.84
CA LYS A 106 13.46 10.23 -11.55
C LYS A 106 13.09 11.72 -11.47
N GLN A 107 12.39 12.24 -12.49
CA GLN A 107 11.95 13.64 -12.49
C GLN A 107 11.03 13.94 -11.31
N PHE A 108 10.11 13.03 -10.98
CA PHE A 108 9.25 13.16 -9.81
C PHE A 108 10.05 13.19 -8.49
N ALA A 109 11.10 12.37 -8.37
CA ALA A 109 11.95 12.33 -7.19
C ALA A 109 12.79 13.61 -7.00
N GLU A 110 13.13 14.30 -8.09
CA GLU A 110 13.86 15.57 -8.08
C GLU A 110 12.98 16.77 -7.67
N LEU A 111 11.65 16.60 -7.64
CA LEU A 111 10.75 17.66 -7.20
C LEU A 111 10.89 17.95 -5.69
N PRO A 112 10.88 19.23 -5.29
CA PRO A 112 10.76 19.61 -3.88
C PRO A 112 9.56 18.94 -3.21
N ALA A 113 9.71 18.54 -1.94
CA ALA A 113 8.68 17.77 -1.24
C ALA A 113 7.28 18.43 -1.23
N HIS A 114 7.24 19.76 -1.15
CA HIS A 114 6.01 20.54 -1.16
C HIS A 114 5.33 20.60 -2.54
N LEU A 115 6.01 20.23 -3.62
CA LEU A 115 5.47 20.20 -4.99
C LEU A 115 5.15 18.79 -5.48
N ARG A 116 5.25 17.80 -4.59
CA ARG A 116 4.87 16.40 -4.88
C ARG A 116 3.41 16.11 -4.54
N GLY A 117 2.63 17.13 -4.21
CA GLY A 117 1.18 17.05 -4.06
C GLY A 117 0.49 16.96 -5.42
N ASP A 118 -0.72 16.41 -5.44
CA ASP A 118 -1.46 16.16 -6.69
C ASP A 118 -1.70 17.43 -7.51
N GLU A 119 -2.09 18.53 -6.84
CA GLU A 119 -2.36 19.82 -7.46
C GLU A 119 -1.08 20.45 -8.01
N ASP A 120 0.03 20.35 -7.27
CA ASP A 120 1.33 20.88 -7.68
C ASP A 120 1.93 20.11 -8.86
N VAL A 121 1.79 18.78 -8.86
CA VAL A 121 2.20 17.94 -10.00
C VAL A 121 1.39 18.28 -11.25
N ALA A 122 0.07 18.48 -11.11
CA ALA A 122 -0.78 18.89 -12.21
C ALA A 122 -0.41 20.30 -12.74
N LEU A 123 -0.04 21.22 -11.85
CA LEU A 123 0.44 22.56 -12.23
C LEU A 123 1.80 22.49 -12.95
N LEU A 124 2.74 21.69 -12.44
CA LEU A 124 4.05 21.47 -13.06
C LEU A 124 3.91 20.83 -14.45
N ARG A 125 2.95 19.93 -14.64
CA ARG A 125 2.60 19.37 -15.95
C ARG A 125 2.17 20.47 -16.91
N MET A 126 1.18 21.28 -16.52
CA MET A 126 0.71 22.39 -17.36
C MET A 126 1.86 23.35 -17.70
N ALA A 127 2.72 23.66 -16.72
CA ALA A 127 3.89 24.49 -16.95
C ALA A 127 4.88 23.86 -17.96
N HIS A 128 5.08 22.54 -17.92
CA HIS A 128 5.93 21.84 -18.88
C HIS A 128 5.34 21.85 -20.30
N GLU A 129 4.03 21.57 -20.44
CA GLU A 129 3.30 21.62 -21.72
C GLU A 129 3.39 23.01 -22.37
N GLU A 130 3.25 24.06 -21.57
CA GLU A 130 3.33 25.47 -21.99
C GLU A 130 4.77 26.00 -22.05
N GLN A 131 5.78 25.15 -21.86
CA GLN A 131 7.22 25.50 -21.83
C GLN A 131 7.56 26.63 -20.84
N LEU A 132 6.74 26.79 -19.80
CA LEU A 132 6.94 27.76 -18.74
C LEU A 132 8.15 27.36 -17.90
N ARG A 133 9.03 28.33 -17.67
CA ARG A 133 10.22 28.15 -16.84
C ARG A 133 10.02 28.86 -15.51
N ARG A 134 10.69 28.37 -14.47
CA ARG A 134 10.76 29.08 -13.19
C ARG A 134 11.43 30.45 -13.40
N CYS A 135 10.94 31.44 -12.68
CA CYS A 135 11.55 32.76 -12.66
C CYS A 135 13.00 32.66 -12.14
N PRO A 136 14.02 33.13 -12.88
CA PRO A 136 15.42 33.03 -12.46
C PRO A 136 15.77 33.91 -11.25
N GLN A 137 14.90 34.86 -10.87
CA GLN A 137 15.07 35.64 -9.63
C GLN A 137 14.42 34.99 -8.40
N CYS A 138 13.47 34.07 -8.60
CA CYS A 138 12.69 33.48 -7.51
C CYS A 138 12.93 31.98 -7.35
N SER A 139 13.82 31.40 -8.17
CA SER A 139 14.17 29.97 -8.16
C SER A 139 15.06 29.59 -7.00
#